data_AF-A0A7Z2JCC7-F1
#
_entry.id   AF-A0A7Z2JCC7-F1
#
_cell.length_a   1.000
_cell.length_b   1.000
_cell.length_c   1.000
_cell.angle_alpha   90.00
_cell.angle_beta   90.00
_cell.angle_gamma   90.00
#
_symmetry.space_group_name_H-M   'P 1'
#
loop_
_entity.id
_entity.type
_entity.pdbx_description
1 polymer ?
#
loop_
_entity_poly.entity_id
_entity_poly.type
_entity_poly.pdbx_seq_one_letter_code
_entity_poly.pdbx_strand_id
1 'polypeptide(L)'
;MRLSDFILRDMEPIAKQWEAFAGTLLPAAGHMEPSHLREQVKEMLHDVAMDLRTSQTREAQREKSMGRGTGLIDPDEETAAQKHGVLRAQAGFSVNQIVAEYRALRAGVLRLWMDDCKFEAPDPGDVIRFNEAIDHALAESVTAFNAQIEQNRNLLLGMLGHDMRSPLQAIQVTASYLAVLNAGEQVSKAAGRLIRSGARMQALLDDLTEFNRTRLGLGINVIATNVNLADVLADEVDELRAIHPDRQIDLEVSGDSQGDWDGPRLQQLLGNLVLNAIKYGAQDAPVRVTVTGDTTHVRIDVTNRGTAIGTTTLARIFDPLMRGPDRQGDDERGGNLGLGLYIASEIARAHDGAIETRSSDTETTFSVSLPRRRGTEEGR
;
A
#
# COMPACT_ATOMS: atom_id res chain seq x y z
N MET A 1 -17.93 -36.37 26.59
CA MET A 1 -17.19 -36.47 25.29
C MET A 1 -16.47 -35.15 24.99
N ARG A 2 -15.21 -35.16 24.52
CA ARG A 2 -14.44 -33.95 24.16
C ARG A 2 -15.01 -33.29 22.90
N LEU A 3 -14.97 -31.96 22.84
CA LEU A 3 -15.50 -31.21 21.70
C LEU A 3 -14.75 -31.50 20.38
N SER A 4 -13.44 -31.75 20.44
CA SER A 4 -12.66 -32.13 19.26
C SER A 4 -13.15 -33.41 18.60
N ASP A 5 -13.54 -34.40 19.40
CA ASP A 5 -13.98 -35.70 18.90
C ASP A 5 -15.39 -35.60 18.29
N PHE A 6 -16.24 -34.78 18.91
CA PHE A 6 -17.55 -34.44 18.38
C PHE A 6 -17.45 -33.78 17.00
N ILE A 7 -16.62 -32.74 16.85
CA ILE A 7 -16.48 -32.01 15.58
C ILE A 7 -16.06 -32.96 14.44
N LEU A 8 -15.12 -33.88 14.71
CA LEU A 8 -14.65 -34.84 13.71
C LEU A 8 -15.72 -35.89 13.37
N ARG A 9 -16.50 -36.34 14.35
CA ARG A 9 -17.57 -37.32 14.16
C ARG A 9 -18.79 -36.75 13.42
N ASP A 10 -19.20 -35.53 13.77
CA ASP A 10 -20.43 -34.88 13.31
C ASP A 10 -20.19 -33.75 12.28
N MET A 11 -19.06 -33.81 11.58
CA MET A 11 -18.63 -32.77 10.66
C MET A 11 -19.65 -32.51 9.53
N GLU A 12 -20.26 -33.56 8.97
CA GLU A 12 -21.24 -33.42 7.88
C GLU A 12 -22.54 -32.73 8.33
N PRO A 13 -23.19 -33.12 9.45
CA PRO A 13 -24.31 -32.36 10.01
C PRO A 13 -23.99 -30.87 10.26
N ILE A 14 -22.83 -30.58 10.84
CA ILE A 14 -22.38 -29.20 11.11
C ILE A 14 -22.24 -28.42 9.79
N ALA A 15 -21.53 -29.01 8.82
CA ALA A 15 -21.28 -28.39 7.52
C ALA A 15 -22.58 -28.10 6.77
N LYS A 16 -23.55 -29.02 6.80
CA LYS A 16 -24.87 -28.84 6.16
C LYS A 16 -25.68 -27.72 6.80
N GLN A 17 -25.66 -27.60 8.14
CA GLN A 17 -26.35 -26.50 8.83
C GLN A 17 -25.72 -25.15 8.48
N TRP A 18 -24.39 -25.11 8.41
CA TRP A 18 -23.65 -23.90 8.06
C TRP A 18 -23.85 -23.50 6.60
N GLU A 19 -23.80 -24.45 5.66
CA GLU A 19 -24.08 -24.23 4.23
C GLU A 19 -25.45 -23.59 4.02
N ALA A 20 -26.48 -24.12 4.69
CA ALA A 20 -27.83 -23.59 4.59
C ALA A 20 -27.91 -22.12 5.03
N PHE A 21 -27.12 -21.71 6.02
CA PHE A 21 -27.00 -20.31 6.42
C PHE A 21 -26.19 -19.49 5.41
N ALA A 22 -25.00 -19.97 5.02
CA ALA A 22 -24.11 -19.27 4.08
C ALA A 22 -24.81 -18.96 2.75
N GLY A 23 -25.62 -19.89 2.24
CA GLY A 23 -26.43 -19.72 1.04
C GLY A 23 -27.48 -18.59 1.12
N THR A 24 -27.81 -18.10 2.31
CA THR A 24 -28.74 -16.96 2.48
C THR A 24 -28.08 -15.59 2.25
N LEU A 25 -26.75 -15.53 2.19
CA LEU A 25 -25.97 -14.29 2.11
C LEU A 25 -25.91 -13.74 0.66
N LEU A 26 -27.08 -13.47 0.09
CA LEU A 26 -27.22 -12.92 -1.26
C LEU A 26 -26.88 -11.42 -1.33
N PRO A 27 -26.38 -10.92 -2.48
CA PRO A 27 -26.14 -11.66 -3.73
C PRO A 27 -24.84 -12.46 -3.75
N ALA A 28 -23.93 -12.24 -2.79
CA ALA A 28 -22.57 -12.79 -2.81
C ALA A 28 -22.52 -14.34 -2.87
N ALA A 29 -23.39 -15.01 -2.12
CA ALA A 29 -23.51 -16.47 -2.15
C ALA A 29 -24.15 -17.02 -3.45
N GLY A 30 -24.73 -16.17 -4.30
CA GLY A 30 -25.56 -16.59 -5.44
C GLY A 30 -24.81 -17.31 -6.56
N HIS A 31 -23.48 -17.29 -6.56
CA HIS A 31 -22.64 -17.95 -7.56
C HIS A 31 -21.76 -19.05 -6.95
N MET A 32 -21.97 -19.34 -5.66
CA MET A 32 -21.19 -20.34 -4.94
C MET A 32 -21.89 -21.70 -4.98
N GLU A 33 -21.16 -22.71 -5.45
CA GLU A 33 -21.65 -24.09 -5.42
C GLU A 33 -21.77 -24.59 -3.98
N PRO A 34 -22.93 -25.16 -3.57
CA PRO A 34 -23.12 -25.59 -2.18
C PRO A 34 -22.16 -26.70 -1.73
N SER A 35 -21.67 -27.52 -2.67
CA SER A 35 -20.61 -28.52 -2.40
C SER A 35 -19.27 -27.88 -2.03
N HIS A 36 -18.88 -26.78 -2.69
CA HIS A 36 -17.66 -26.05 -2.36
C HIS A 36 -17.75 -25.37 -0.99
N LEU A 37 -18.92 -24.78 -0.67
CA LEU A 37 -19.19 -24.22 0.65
C LEU A 37 -19.01 -25.28 1.75
N ARG A 38 -19.53 -26.49 1.53
CA ARG A 38 -19.38 -27.61 2.47
C ARG A 38 -17.94 -28.06 2.65
N GLU A 39 -17.16 -28.15 1.58
CA GLU A 39 -15.78 -28.60 1.70
C GLU A 39 -14.92 -27.59 2.47
N GLN A 40 -15.10 -26.29 2.19
CA GLN A 40 -14.37 -25.22 2.88
C GLN A 40 -14.64 -25.20 4.40
N VAL A 41 -15.89 -25.36 4.81
CA VAL A 41 -16.21 -25.37 6.25
C VAL A 41 -15.70 -26.64 6.94
N LYS A 42 -15.60 -27.77 6.22
CA LYS A 42 -15.00 -29.01 6.75
C LYS A 42 -13.51 -28.84 7.02
N GLU A 43 -12.78 -28.22 6.11
CA GLU A 43 -11.35 -27.90 6.31
C GLU A 43 -11.16 -27.01 7.55
N MET A 44 -11.94 -25.94 7.69
CA MET A 44 -11.88 -25.07 8.88
C MET A 44 -12.23 -25.83 10.17
N LEU A 45 -13.25 -26.70 10.15
CA LEU A 45 -13.63 -27.52 11.30
C LEU A 45 -12.55 -28.53 11.67
N HIS A 46 -11.88 -29.11 10.67
CA HIS A 46 -10.76 -30.01 10.88
C HIS A 46 -9.59 -29.29 11.58
N ASP A 47 -9.19 -28.12 11.08
CA ASP A 47 -8.13 -27.30 11.68
C ASP A 47 -8.45 -26.93 13.13
N VAL A 48 -9.69 -26.50 13.40
CA VAL A 48 -10.16 -26.20 14.76
C VAL A 48 -10.12 -27.46 15.65
N ALA A 49 -10.55 -28.61 15.15
CA ALA A 49 -10.52 -29.86 15.92
C ALA A 49 -9.08 -30.34 16.22
N MET A 50 -8.14 -30.14 15.30
CA MET A 50 -6.73 -30.45 15.52
C MET A 50 -6.11 -29.49 16.54
N ASP A 51 -6.41 -28.19 16.46
CA ASP A 51 -5.96 -27.21 17.45
C ASP A 51 -6.44 -27.56 18.87
N LEU A 52 -7.72 -27.94 19.01
CA LEU A 52 -8.29 -28.38 20.29
C LEU A 52 -7.59 -29.59 20.91
N ARG A 53 -6.98 -30.46 20.10
CA ARG A 53 -6.25 -31.66 20.55
C ARG A 53 -4.82 -31.35 21.00
N THR A 54 -4.29 -30.18 20.68
CA THR A 54 -2.93 -29.81 21.09
C THR A 54 -2.85 -29.50 22.59
N SER A 55 -1.69 -29.70 23.19
CA SER A 55 -1.41 -29.28 24.56
C SER A 55 -0.95 -27.83 24.57
N GLN A 56 -1.56 -26.98 25.41
CA GLN A 56 -1.21 -25.56 25.52
C GLN A 56 -0.87 -25.22 26.98
N THR A 57 0.18 -24.41 27.17
CA THR A 57 0.46 -23.80 28.48
C THR A 57 -0.50 -22.64 28.73
N ARG A 58 -0.69 -22.23 30.00
CA ARG A 58 -1.51 -21.05 30.33
C ARG A 58 -1.03 -19.77 29.66
N GLU A 59 0.28 -19.64 29.46
CA GLU A 59 0.89 -18.50 28.77
C GLU A 59 0.58 -18.52 27.27
N ALA A 60 0.73 -19.68 26.62
CA ALA A 60 0.34 -19.85 25.22
C ALA A 60 -1.16 -19.58 25.00
N GLN A 61 -2.02 -20.04 25.92
CA GLN A 61 -3.44 -19.74 25.91
C GLN A 61 -3.72 -18.24 26.01
N ARG A 62 -3.03 -17.55 26.94
CA ARG A 62 -3.16 -16.10 27.12
C ARG A 62 -2.74 -15.32 25.87
N GLU A 63 -1.58 -15.64 25.28
CA GLU A 63 -1.13 -14.96 24.05
C GLU A 63 -2.08 -15.23 22.88
N LYS A 64 -2.58 -16.46 22.74
CA LYS A 64 -3.58 -16.81 21.72
C LYS A 64 -4.87 -16.00 21.87
N SER A 65 -5.37 -15.83 23.10
CA SER A 65 -6.56 -15.01 23.38
C SER A 65 -6.36 -13.51 23.04
N MET A 66 -5.12 -13.04 22.98
CA MET A 66 -4.76 -11.67 22.60
C MET A 66 -4.41 -11.53 21.11
N GLY A 67 -4.55 -12.61 20.32
CA GLY A 67 -4.21 -12.64 18.89
C GLY A 67 -2.70 -12.69 18.61
N ARG A 68 -1.88 -13.11 19.59
CA ARG A 68 -0.41 -13.18 19.50
C ARG A 68 0.13 -14.62 19.51
N GLY A 69 -0.75 -15.61 19.46
CA GLY A 69 -0.35 -17.02 19.42
C GLY A 69 0.34 -17.37 18.11
N THR A 70 1.43 -18.12 18.17
CA THR A 70 2.06 -18.71 16.98
C THR A 70 1.19 -19.86 16.48
N GLY A 71 0.70 -19.77 15.24
CA GLY A 71 -0.01 -20.86 14.57
C GLY A 71 0.82 -22.14 14.51
N LEU A 72 0.16 -23.30 14.54
CA LEU A 72 0.77 -24.63 14.44
C LEU A 72 1.12 -25.03 12.99
N ILE A 73 0.91 -24.13 12.05
CA ILE A 73 1.02 -24.37 10.61
C ILE A 73 2.32 -23.72 10.13
N ASP A 74 2.98 -24.37 9.18
CA ASP A 74 4.12 -23.82 8.46
C ASP A 74 3.80 -22.38 8.05
N PRO A 75 4.63 -21.37 8.41
CA PRO A 75 4.40 -19.97 8.00
C PRO A 75 4.27 -19.80 6.48
N ASP A 76 4.74 -20.78 5.69
CA ASP A 76 4.62 -20.79 4.23
C ASP A 76 3.34 -21.47 3.69
N GLU A 77 2.53 -22.11 4.53
CA GLU A 77 1.32 -22.84 4.10
C GLU A 77 0.02 -22.11 4.47
N GLU A 78 -0.79 -21.79 3.46
CA GLU A 78 -2.04 -21.02 3.63
C GLU A 78 -3.11 -21.83 4.40
N THR A 79 -3.58 -21.27 5.52
CA THR A 79 -4.57 -21.92 6.40
C THR A 79 -5.95 -22.00 5.75
N ALA A 80 -6.80 -22.93 6.19
CA ALA A 80 -8.18 -23.02 5.68
C ALA A 80 -8.98 -21.71 5.92
N ALA A 81 -8.68 -21.01 7.02
CA ALA A 81 -9.29 -19.73 7.35
C ALA A 81 -8.82 -18.60 6.42
N GLN A 82 -7.53 -18.57 6.07
CA GLN A 82 -6.99 -17.63 5.07
C GLN A 82 -7.61 -17.90 3.69
N LYS A 83 -7.62 -19.15 3.22
CA LYS A 83 -8.30 -19.58 1.98
C LYS A 83 -9.76 -19.15 1.94
N HIS A 84 -10.49 -19.36 3.05
CA HIS A 84 -11.86 -18.89 3.20
C HIS A 84 -11.96 -17.37 2.98
N GLY A 85 -11.07 -16.58 3.60
CA GLY A 85 -11.04 -15.12 3.45
C GLY A 85 -10.82 -14.67 2.00
N VAL A 86 -9.85 -15.26 1.33
CA VAL A 86 -9.52 -14.99 -0.09
C VAL A 86 -10.71 -15.31 -1.00
N LEU A 87 -11.31 -16.48 -0.84
CA LEU A 87 -12.44 -16.91 -1.68
C LEU A 87 -13.68 -16.04 -1.46
N ARG A 88 -13.93 -15.57 -0.23
CA ARG A 88 -15.01 -14.64 0.08
C ARG A 88 -14.79 -13.26 -0.53
N ALA A 89 -13.54 -12.78 -0.57
CA ALA A 89 -13.19 -11.55 -1.29
C ALA A 89 -13.47 -11.67 -2.80
N GLN A 90 -13.08 -12.78 -3.41
CA GLN A 90 -13.31 -13.06 -4.83
C GLN A 90 -14.81 -13.20 -5.17
N ALA A 91 -15.60 -13.78 -4.25
CA ALA A 91 -17.04 -13.93 -4.39
C ALA A 91 -17.85 -12.66 -4.04
N GLY A 92 -17.20 -11.56 -3.64
CA GLY A 92 -17.86 -10.28 -3.38
C GLY A 92 -18.59 -10.19 -2.03
N PHE A 93 -18.15 -10.96 -1.04
CA PHE A 93 -18.66 -10.85 0.33
C PHE A 93 -18.19 -9.55 1.00
N SER A 94 -18.90 -9.14 2.05
CA SER A 94 -18.46 -8.11 3.00
C SER A 94 -17.89 -8.74 4.26
N VAL A 95 -17.06 -7.98 4.99
CA VAL A 95 -16.54 -8.40 6.31
C VAL A 95 -17.67 -8.79 7.28
N ASN A 96 -18.79 -8.07 7.25
CA ASN A 96 -19.95 -8.40 8.09
C ASN A 96 -20.56 -9.77 7.78
N GLN A 97 -20.53 -10.19 6.51
CA GLN A 97 -21.00 -11.51 6.10
C GLN A 97 -20.03 -12.61 6.56
N ILE A 98 -18.72 -12.40 6.45
CA ILE A 98 -17.71 -13.32 7.00
C ILE A 98 -17.90 -13.48 8.52
N VAL A 99 -18.03 -12.38 9.26
CA VAL A 99 -18.31 -12.42 10.70
C VAL A 99 -19.64 -13.14 11.00
N ALA A 100 -20.64 -13.03 10.12
CA ALA A 100 -21.89 -13.77 10.26
C ALA A 100 -21.70 -15.28 10.04
N GLU A 101 -20.89 -15.71 9.06
CA GLU A 101 -20.55 -17.12 8.83
C GLU A 101 -19.88 -17.76 10.05
N TYR A 102 -18.88 -17.11 10.65
CA TYR A 102 -18.21 -17.62 11.85
C TYR A 102 -19.13 -17.64 13.08
N ARG A 103 -20.01 -16.63 13.23
CA ARG A 103 -21.03 -16.64 14.30
C ARG A 103 -22.00 -17.81 14.13
N ALA A 104 -22.46 -18.07 12.91
CA ALA A 104 -23.34 -19.19 12.60
C ALA A 104 -22.65 -20.54 12.85
N LEU A 105 -21.39 -20.69 12.44
CA LEU A 105 -20.59 -21.88 12.67
C LEU A 105 -20.44 -22.18 14.17
N ARG A 106 -19.98 -21.19 14.94
CA ARG A 106 -19.81 -21.31 16.40
C ARG A 106 -21.11 -21.70 17.09
N ALA A 107 -22.21 -21.04 16.76
CA ALA A 107 -23.51 -21.32 17.35
C ALA A 107 -24.04 -22.70 16.95
N GLY A 108 -23.79 -23.16 15.71
CA GLY A 108 -24.16 -24.48 15.23
C GLY A 108 -23.42 -25.59 15.97
N VAL A 109 -22.08 -25.50 16.02
CA VAL A 109 -21.23 -26.49 16.70
C VAL A 109 -21.60 -26.63 18.18
N LEU A 110 -21.67 -25.52 18.92
CA LEU A 110 -21.94 -25.57 20.36
C LEU A 110 -23.35 -26.11 20.66
N ARG A 111 -24.34 -25.74 19.85
CA ARG A 111 -25.73 -26.23 20.03
C ARG A 111 -25.81 -27.74 19.81
N LEU A 112 -25.28 -28.23 18.69
CA LEU A 112 -25.30 -29.66 18.38
C LEU A 112 -24.48 -30.47 19.41
N TRP A 113 -23.36 -29.93 19.89
CA TRP A 113 -22.57 -30.60 20.92
C TRP A 113 -23.29 -30.67 22.27
N MET A 114 -23.94 -29.58 22.71
CA MET A 114 -24.74 -29.58 23.94
C MET A 114 -25.91 -30.57 23.86
N ASP A 115 -26.57 -30.67 22.71
CA ASP A 115 -27.67 -31.61 22.48
C ASP A 115 -27.21 -33.08 22.51
N ASP A 116 -25.95 -33.36 22.13
CA ASP A 116 -25.35 -34.70 22.20
C ASP A 116 -24.87 -35.07 23.61
N CYS A 117 -24.44 -34.09 24.42
CA CYS A 117 -23.89 -34.29 25.77
C CYS A 117 -24.94 -34.67 26.85
N LYS A 118 -26.06 -35.30 26.48
CA LYS A 118 -27.30 -35.50 27.27
C LYS A 118 -27.16 -35.91 28.76
N PHE A 119 -26.04 -36.47 29.19
CA PHE A 119 -25.81 -36.97 30.56
C PHE A 119 -24.45 -36.55 31.19
N GLU A 120 -23.61 -35.78 30.50
CA GLU A 120 -22.32 -35.27 31.03
C GLU A 120 -22.20 -33.77 30.76
N ALA A 121 -21.87 -32.98 31.78
CA ALA A 121 -21.66 -31.55 31.59
C ALA A 121 -20.45 -31.31 30.65
N PRO A 122 -20.58 -30.43 29.64
CA PRO A 122 -19.47 -30.09 28.76
C PRO A 122 -18.31 -29.49 29.56
N ASP A 123 -17.06 -29.83 29.21
CA ASP A 123 -15.87 -29.24 29.84
C ASP A 123 -15.80 -27.74 29.49
N PRO A 124 -15.85 -26.81 30.47
CA PRO A 124 -15.70 -25.38 30.21
C PRO A 124 -14.39 -25.03 29.49
N GLY A 125 -13.33 -25.84 29.69
CA GLY A 125 -12.06 -25.69 28.99
C GLY A 125 -12.18 -25.90 27.48
N ASP A 126 -13.01 -26.84 27.03
CA ASP A 126 -13.24 -27.07 25.59
C ASP A 126 -13.98 -25.91 24.94
N VAL A 127 -14.95 -25.32 25.65
CA VAL A 127 -15.68 -24.13 25.17
C VAL A 127 -14.74 -22.94 25.00
N ILE A 128 -13.89 -22.68 26.00
CA ILE A 128 -12.93 -21.57 25.96
C ILE A 128 -11.96 -21.76 24.79
N ARG A 129 -11.34 -22.93 24.68
CA ARG A 129 -10.38 -23.22 23.61
C ARG A 129 -11.02 -23.17 22.22
N PHE A 130 -12.27 -23.61 22.09
CA PHE A 130 -12.99 -23.53 20.83
C PHE A 130 -13.28 -22.09 20.42
N ASN A 131 -13.70 -21.24 21.37
CA ASN A 131 -13.91 -19.82 21.10
C ASN A 131 -12.60 -19.15 20.66
N GLU A 132 -11.49 -19.44 21.33
CA GLU A 132 -10.16 -18.94 20.95
C GLU A 132 -9.74 -19.41 19.54
N ALA A 133 -9.99 -20.68 19.20
CA ALA A 133 -9.70 -21.20 17.86
C ALA A 133 -10.56 -20.55 16.77
N ILE A 134 -11.86 -20.34 17.02
CA ILE A 134 -12.77 -19.65 16.10
C ILE A 134 -12.41 -18.18 15.93
N ASP A 135 -12.10 -17.47 17.01
CA ASP A 135 -11.75 -16.04 16.96
C ASP A 135 -10.40 -15.85 16.25
N HIS A 136 -9.45 -16.78 16.43
CA HIS A 136 -8.20 -16.82 15.67
C HIS A 136 -8.44 -17.02 14.17
N ALA A 137 -9.20 -18.05 13.80
CA ALA A 137 -9.54 -18.31 12.40
C ALA A 137 -10.31 -17.14 11.75
N LEU A 138 -11.23 -16.50 12.48
CA LEU A 138 -11.93 -15.31 11.99
C LEU A 138 -10.95 -14.16 11.72
N ALA A 139 -9.99 -13.92 12.61
CA ALA A 139 -8.98 -12.86 12.42
C ALA A 139 -8.10 -13.12 11.20
N GLU A 140 -7.65 -14.37 11.00
CA GLU A 140 -6.91 -14.78 9.80
C GLU A 140 -7.74 -14.55 8.53
N SER A 141 -9.01 -14.99 8.53
CA SER A 141 -9.91 -14.86 7.38
C SER A 141 -10.18 -13.41 7.00
N VAL A 142 -10.42 -12.54 7.98
CA VAL A 142 -10.63 -11.10 7.75
C VAL A 142 -9.35 -10.42 7.24
N THR A 143 -8.18 -10.83 7.76
CA THR A 143 -6.89 -10.30 7.31
C THR A 143 -6.63 -10.67 5.85
N ALA A 144 -6.79 -11.95 5.49
CA ALA A 144 -6.62 -12.45 4.13
C ALA A 144 -7.65 -11.83 3.17
N PHE A 145 -8.90 -11.68 3.59
CA PHE A 145 -9.95 -11.01 2.83
C PHE A 145 -9.54 -9.57 2.47
N ASN A 146 -9.12 -8.77 3.45
CA ASN A 146 -8.74 -7.38 3.21
C ASN A 146 -7.50 -7.28 2.32
N ALA A 147 -6.51 -8.16 2.52
CA ALA A 147 -5.33 -8.22 1.67
C ALA A 147 -5.70 -8.51 0.20
N GLN A 148 -6.63 -9.44 -0.04
CA GLN A 148 -7.10 -9.76 -1.39
C GLN A 148 -7.86 -8.61 -2.05
N ILE A 149 -8.74 -7.92 -1.31
CA ILE A 149 -9.48 -6.75 -1.82
C ILE A 149 -8.51 -5.64 -2.22
N GLU A 150 -7.52 -5.36 -1.38
CA GLU A 150 -6.50 -4.35 -1.68
C GLU A 150 -5.63 -4.76 -2.88
N GLN A 151 -5.20 -6.02 -2.96
CA GLN A 151 -4.44 -6.53 -4.11
C GLN A 151 -5.22 -6.36 -5.42
N ASN A 152 -6.49 -6.77 -5.45
CA ASN A 152 -7.35 -6.64 -6.64
C ASN A 152 -7.53 -5.18 -7.05
N ARG A 153 -7.75 -4.29 -6.07
CA ARG A 153 -7.87 -2.85 -6.30
C ARG A 153 -6.59 -2.30 -6.95
N ASN A 154 -5.43 -2.69 -6.45
CA ASN A 154 -4.14 -2.19 -6.96
C ASN A 154 -3.83 -2.72 -8.36
N LEU A 155 -4.16 -3.99 -8.64
CA LEU A 155 -4.02 -4.57 -9.99
C LEU A 155 -4.89 -3.86 -11.02
N LEU A 156 -6.15 -3.58 -10.68
CA LEU A 156 -7.07 -2.82 -11.54
C LEU A 156 -6.54 -1.42 -11.84
N LEU A 157 -6.06 -0.71 -10.82
CA LEU A 157 -5.50 0.63 -11.01
C LEU A 157 -4.19 0.62 -11.81
N GLY A 158 -3.34 -0.40 -11.63
CA GLY A 158 -2.11 -0.59 -12.40
C GLY A 158 -2.36 -0.84 -13.89
N MET A 159 -3.32 -1.73 -14.21
CA MET A 159 -3.73 -1.98 -15.60
C MET A 159 -4.33 -0.72 -16.25
N LEU A 160 -5.20 -0.01 -15.54
CA LEU A 160 -5.78 1.24 -16.03
C LEU A 160 -4.70 2.31 -16.31
N GLY A 161 -3.68 2.40 -15.44
CA GLY A 161 -2.53 3.28 -15.61
C GLY A 161 -1.77 3.02 -16.91
N HIS A 162 -1.43 1.76 -17.16
CA HIS A 162 -0.73 1.32 -18.37
C HIS A 162 -1.55 1.57 -19.64
N ASP A 163 -2.82 1.16 -19.66
CA ASP A 163 -3.64 1.21 -20.87
C ASP A 163 -4.12 2.63 -21.22
N MET A 164 -4.10 3.56 -20.26
CA MET A 164 -4.36 4.99 -20.49
C MET A 164 -3.11 5.75 -20.93
N ARG A 165 -1.89 5.30 -20.60
CA ARG A 165 -0.62 5.93 -20.99
C ARG A 165 -0.44 5.96 -22.51
N SER A 166 -0.70 4.85 -23.19
CA SER A 166 -0.54 4.75 -24.65
C SER A 166 -1.44 5.69 -25.48
N PRO A 167 -2.77 5.75 -25.26
CA PRO A 167 -3.62 6.69 -26.00
C PRO A 167 -3.27 8.15 -25.68
N LEU A 168 -2.79 8.43 -24.48
CA LEU A 168 -2.37 9.76 -24.10
C LEU A 168 -1.08 10.21 -24.80
N GLN A 169 -0.09 9.33 -24.86
CA GLN A 169 1.13 9.56 -25.65
C GLN A 169 0.80 9.82 -27.13
N ALA A 170 -0.15 9.07 -27.69
CA ALA A 170 -0.61 9.30 -29.06
C ALA A 170 -1.21 10.71 -29.26
N ILE A 171 -2.03 11.18 -28.31
CA ILE A 171 -2.57 12.55 -28.30
C ILE A 171 -1.44 13.59 -28.23
N GLN A 172 -0.46 13.40 -27.34
CA GLN A 172 0.66 14.31 -27.20
C GLN A 172 1.50 14.39 -28.48
N VAL A 173 1.87 13.25 -29.06
CA VAL A 173 2.67 13.19 -30.30
C VAL A 173 1.92 13.87 -31.45
N THR A 174 0.62 13.60 -31.60
CA THR A 174 -0.21 14.22 -32.63
C THR A 174 -0.30 15.73 -32.44
N ALA A 175 -0.44 16.20 -31.20
CA ALA A 175 -0.45 17.62 -30.90
C ALA A 175 0.91 18.28 -31.17
N SER A 176 2.02 17.64 -30.79
CA SER A 176 3.37 18.11 -31.12
C SER A 176 3.59 18.21 -32.63
N TYR A 177 3.11 17.23 -33.39
CA TYR A 177 3.18 17.25 -34.85
C TYR A 177 2.39 18.44 -35.44
N LEU A 178 1.17 18.70 -34.94
CA LEU A 178 0.36 19.85 -35.35
C LEU A 178 1.02 21.20 -35.02
N ALA A 179 1.74 21.29 -33.90
CA ALA A 179 2.49 22.50 -33.53
C ALA A 179 3.66 22.75 -34.50
N VAL A 180 4.37 21.69 -34.91
CA VAL A 180 5.50 21.77 -35.86
C VAL A 180 5.04 22.16 -37.27
N LEU A 181 3.88 21.66 -37.72
CA LEU A 181 3.33 21.98 -39.05
C LEU A 181 2.92 23.46 -39.21
N ASN A 182 2.92 24.23 -38.12
CA ASN A 182 2.67 25.68 -38.09
C ASN A 182 1.42 26.08 -38.89
N ALA A 183 0.34 25.29 -38.75
CA ALA A 183 -0.93 25.41 -39.48
C ALA A 183 -1.78 26.63 -39.04
N GLY A 184 -1.13 27.76 -38.79
CA GLY A 184 -1.70 28.99 -38.24
C GLY A 184 -1.54 29.11 -36.72
N GLU A 185 -1.45 30.35 -36.23
CA GLU A 185 -1.20 30.67 -34.82
C GLU A 185 -2.23 30.05 -33.86
N GLN A 186 -3.49 29.93 -34.30
CA GLN A 186 -4.56 29.30 -33.51
C GLN A 186 -4.38 27.78 -33.37
N VAL A 187 -3.92 27.09 -34.41
CA VAL A 187 -3.69 25.64 -34.39
C VAL A 187 -2.47 25.32 -33.52
N SER A 188 -1.39 26.10 -33.63
CA SER A 188 -0.21 25.95 -32.78
C SER A 188 -0.53 26.22 -31.29
N LYS A 189 -1.38 27.19 -30.97
CA LYS A 189 -1.85 27.43 -29.59
C LYS A 189 -2.72 26.27 -29.06
N ALA A 190 -3.63 25.74 -29.88
CA ALA A 190 -4.48 24.60 -29.51
C ALA A 190 -3.66 23.32 -29.30
N ALA A 191 -2.72 23.04 -30.20
CA ALA A 191 -1.73 21.98 -30.08
C ALA A 191 -0.91 22.11 -28.78
N GLY A 192 -0.38 23.30 -28.49
CA GLY A 192 0.35 23.55 -27.24
C GLY A 192 -0.49 23.29 -25.98
N ARG A 193 -1.80 23.61 -26.00
CA ARG A 193 -2.71 23.28 -24.89
C ARG A 193 -2.89 21.76 -24.73
N LEU A 194 -3.03 21.02 -25.84
CA LEU A 194 -3.16 19.56 -25.82
C LEU A 194 -1.89 18.89 -25.30
N ILE A 195 -0.70 19.32 -25.74
CA ILE A 195 0.58 18.80 -25.25
C ILE A 195 0.67 18.95 -23.72
N ARG A 196 0.39 20.15 -23.21
CA ARG A 196 0.43 20.41 -21.76
C ARG A 196 -0.59 19.57 -20.99
N SER A 197 -1.80 19.42 -21.51
CA SER A 197 -2.83 18.57 -20.87
C SER A 197 -2.46 17.10 -20.91
N GLY A 198 -1.87 16.63 -22.01
CA GLY A 198 -1.36 15.27 -22.14
C GLY A 198 -0.22 14.99 -21.17
N ALA A 199 0.73 15.91 -21.02
CA ALA A 199 1.86 15.73 -20.10
C ALA A 199 1.39 15.64 -18.65
N ARG A 200 0.41 16.45 -18.27
CA ARG A 200 -0.20 16.38 -16.92
C ARG A 200 -0.88 15.04 -16.67
N MET A 201 -1.70 14.56 -17.61
CA MET A 201 -2.33 13.25 -17.45
C MET A 201 -1.30 12.12 -17.41
N GLN A 202 -0.17 12.25 -18.13
CA GLN A 202 0.86 11.22 -18.18
C GLN A 202 1.53 11.08 -16.82
N ALA A 203 1.94 12.20 -16.23
CA ALA A 203 2.47 12.25 -14.87
C ALA A 203 1.49 11.63 -13.84
N LEU A 204 0.19 11.94 -13.94
CA LEU A 204 -0.82 11.35 -13.05
C LEU A 204 -0.94 9.83 -13.18
N LEU A 205 -0.83 9.30 -14.40
CA LEU A 205 -0.88 7.85 -14.64
C LEU A 205 0.40 7.16 -14.17
N ASP A 206 1.55 7.81 -14.33
CA ASP A 206 2.84 7.33 -13.84
C ASP A 206 2.86 7.27 -12.32
N ASP A 207 2.43 8.35 -11.65
CA ASP A 207 2.27 8.40 -10.19
C ASP A 207 1.32 7.31 -9.68
N LEU A 208 0.19 7.11 -10.36
CA LEU A 208 -0.76 6.07 -10.01
C LEU A 208 -0.12 4.67 -10.17
N THR A 209 0.61 4.43 -11.24
CA THR A 209 1.27 3.14 -11.48
C THR A 209 2.33 2.85 -10.40
N GLU A 210 3.14 3.85 -10.05
CA GLU A 210 4.17 3.77 -9.01
C GLU A 210 3.54 3.49 -7.63
N PHE A 211 2.45 4.20 -7.29
CA PHE A 211 1.67 3.97 -6.07
C PHE A 211 1.11 2.54 -5.97
N ASN A 212 0.65 1.96 -7.08
CA ASN A 212 0.12 0.59 -7.07
C ASN A 212 1.21 -0.46 -6.90
N ARG A 213 2.37 -0.28 -7.55
CA ARG A 213 3.51 -1.21 -7.41
C ARG A 213 4.01 -1.28 -5.97
N THR A 214 4.14 -0.12 -5.34
CA THR A 214 4.56 -0.01 -3.93
C THR A 214 3.54 -0.66 -3.00
N ARG A 215 2.23 -0.45 -3.22
CA ARG A 215 1.16 -1.12 -2.47
C ARG A 215 1.10 -2.64 -2.63
N LEU A 216 1.55 -3.19 -3.77
CA LEU A 216 1.68 -4.63 -4.00
C LEU A 216 2.94 -5.25 -3.37
N GLY A 217 3.74 -4.48 -2.63
CA GLY A 217 4.99 -4.95 -2.02
C GLY A 217 6.14 -5.13 -3.00
N LEU A 218 5.96 -4.78 -4.28
CA LEU A 218 6.99 -4.90 -5.32
C LEU A 218 8.04 -3.78 -5.25
N GLY A 219 7.78 -2.74 -4.44
CA GLY A 219 8.64 -1.58 -4.28
C GLY A 219 8.90 -0.81 -5.59
N ILE A 220 9.83 0.13 -5.52
CA ILE A 220 10.38 0.81 -6.69
C ILE A 220 11.56 0.00 -7.20
N ASN A 221 11.55 -0.32 -8.50
CA ASN A 221 12.67 -1.00 -9.13
C ASN A 221 13.83 -0.01 -9.28
N VAL A 222 14.97 -0.35 -8.69
CA VAL A 222 16.19 0.47 -8.66
C VAL A 222 17.31 -0.31 -9.31
N ILE A 223 17.89 0.28 -10.36
CA ILE A 223 19.05 -0.24 -11.05
C ILE A 223 20.24 0.62 -10.66
N ALA A 224 20.90 0.25 -9.55
CA ALA A 224 22.02 1.01 -9.02
C ALA A 224 23.23 0.93 -9.95
N THR A 225 23.78 2.09 -10.31
CA THR A 225 25.02 2.24 -11.06
C THR A 225 25.93 3.23 -10.36
N ASN A 226 27.23 3.16 -10.64
CA ASN A 226 28.17 4.12 -10.09
C ASN A 226 27.94 5.49 -10.73
N VAL A 227 27.50 6.45 -9.93
CA VAL A 227 27.16 7.81 -10.39
C VAL A 227 27.72 8.87 -9.45
N ASN A 228 28.02 10.03 -10.03
CA ASN A 228 28.19 11.26 -9.28
C ASN A 228 26.82 11.89 -9.06
N LEU A 229 26.29 11.78 -7.84
CA LEU A 229 24.94 12.24 -7.53
C LEU A 229 24.78 13.76 -7.70
N ALA A 230 25.84 14.54 -7.47
CA ALA A 230 25.78 15.99 -7.69
C ALA A 230 25.51 16.35 -9.15
N ASP A 231 26.13 15.63 -10.10
CA ASP A 231 25.97 15.88 -11.53
C ASP A 231 24.54 15.51 -11.97
N VAL A 232 24.06 14.34 -11.54
CA VAL A 232 22.70 13.86 -11.81
C VAL A 232 21.63 14.85 -11.32
N LEU A 233 21.82 15.41 -10.11
CA LEU A 233 20.89 16.37 -9.53
C LEU A 233 21.02 17.76 -10.14
N ALA A 234 22.21 18.14 -10.61
CA ALA A 234 22.42 19.39 -11.32
C ALA A 234 21.63 19.44 -12.63
N ASP A 235 21.63 18.33 -13.39
CA ASP A 235 20.85 18.20 -14.63
C ASP A 235 19.34 18.44 -14.37
N GLU A 236 18.78 17.84 -13.31
CA GLU A 236 17.37 18.02 -12.93
C GLU A 236 17.08 19.47 -12.48
N VAL A 237 17.98 20.09 -11.71
CA VAL A 237 17.83 21.49 -11.30
C VAL A 237 17.82 22.42 -12.51
N ASP A 238 18.69 22.20 -13.50
CA ASP A 238 18.76 23.01 -14.70
C ASP A 238 17.50 22.86 -15.57
N GLU A 239 16.93 21.64 -15.65
CA GLU A 239 15.64 21.41 -16.29
C GLU A 239 14.51 22.18 -15.57
N LEU A 240 14.45 22.09 -14.24
CA LEU A 240 13.45 22.80 -13.44
C LEU A 240 13.57 24.32 -13.54
N ARG A 241 14.79 24.86 -13.62
CA ARG A 241 15.04 26.29 -13.89
C ARG A 241 14.50 26.71 -15.26
N ALA A 242 14.68 25.88 -16.28
CA ALA A 242 14.16 26.17 -17.62
C ALA A 242 12.62 26.15 -17.66
N ILE A 243 11.98 25.27 -16.89
CA ILE A 243 10.52 25.15 -16.80
C ILE A 243 9.92 26.28 -15.94
N HIS A 244 10.64 26.73 -14.90
CA HIS A 244 10.20 27.74 -13.94
C HIS A 244 11.13 28.97 -13.91
N PRO A 245 11.22 29.75 -15.01
CA PRO A 245 12.15 30.88 -15.10
C PRO A 245 11.87 32.00 -14.08
N ASP A 246 10.64 32.10 -13.60
CA ASP A 246 10.23 33.08 -12.57
C ASP A 246 10.56 32.63 -11.14
N ARG A 247 11.16 31.44 -10.97
CA ARG A 247 11.51 30.88 -9.66
C ARG A 247 13.03 30.77 -9.55
N GLN A 248 13.57 31.33 -8.47
CA GLN A 248 14.98 31.13 -8.14
C GLN A 248 15.18 29.75 -7.49
N ILE A 249 16.07 28.94 -8.06
CA ILE A 249 16.46 27.62 -7.56
C ILE A 249 17.97 27.60 -7.41
N ASP A 250 18.46 27.51 -6.18
CA ASP A 250 19.89 27.53 -5.86
C ASP A 250 20.36 26.10 -5.58
N LEU A 251 21.49 25.69 -6.15
CA LEU A 251 22.12 24.39 -5.90
C LEU A 251 23.49 24.61 -5.27
N GLU A 252 23.70 24.03 -4.09
CA GLU A 252 24.97 24.05 -3.37
C GLU A 252 25.45 22.61 -3.17
N VAL A 253 26.69 22.32 -3.54
CA VAL A 253 27.28 20.98 -3.42
C VAL A 253 28.54 21.07 -2.56
N SER A 254 28.66 20.17 -1.59
CA SER A 254 29.85 20.06 -0.76
C SER A 254 30.15 18.60 -0.37
N GLY A 255 31.44 18.28 -0.22
CA GLY A 255 31.89 16.91 0.05
C GLY A 255 31.95 16.04 -1.21
N ASP A 256 32.05 14.73 -1.01
CA ASP A 256 32.11 13.73 -2.08
C ASP A 256 30.68 13.26 -2.43
N SER A 257 30.31 13.13 -3.70
CA SER A 257 28.95 12.70 -4.12
C SER A 257 28.93 11.42 -4.95
N GLN A 258 30.02 10.63 -4.93
CA GLN A 258 30.15 9.37 -5.66
C GLN A 258 29.52 8.19 -4.90
N GLY A 259 28.78 7.33 -5.59
CA GLY A 259 28.20 6.12 -5.00
C GLY A 259 27.34 5.33 -5.98
N ASP A 260 26.69 4.29 -5.48
CA ASP A 260 25.90 3.36 -6.30
C ASP A 260 24.40 3.61 -6.10
N TRP A 261 23.77 4.27 -7.08
CA TRP A 261 22.34 4.61 -7.05
C TRP A 261 21.72 4.58 -8.45
N ASP A 262 20.39 4.59 -8.52
CA ASP A 262 19.66 4.78 -9.77
C ASP A 262 19.44 6.27 -10.00
N GLY A 263 20.29 6.86 -10.84
CA GLY A 263 20.28 8.30 -11.14
C GLY A 263 18.92 8.84 -11.57
N PRO A 264 18.26 8.27 -12.60
CA PRO A 264 16.92 8.68 -13.03
C PRO A 264 15.88 8.67 -11.91
N ARG A 265 15.91 7.67 -11.01
CA ARG A 265 15.01 7.65 -9.85
C ARG A 265 15.32 8.78 -8.86
N LEU A 266 16.59 9.09 -8.63
CA LEU A 266 16.96 10.20 -7.76
C LEU A 266 16.64 11.58 -8.35
N GLN A 267 16.66 11.73 -9.67
CA GLN A 267 16.12 12.92 -10.36
C GLN A 267 14.62 13.07 -10.09
N GLN A 268 13.83 11.99 -10.25
CA GLN A 268 12.40 11.98 -9.94
C GLN A 268 12.11 12.33 -8.47
N LEU A 269 12.92 11.83 -7.54
CA LEU A 269 12.84 12.19 -6.12
C LEU A 269 13.08 13.70 -5.92
N LEU A 270 14.13 14.25 -6.52
CA LEU A 270 14.45 15.68 -6.39
C LEU A 270 13.36 16.56 -7.01
N GLY A 271 12.91 16.24 -8.23
CA GLY A 271 11.84 16.96 -8.92
C GLY A 271 10.57 17.03 -8.08
N ASN A 272 10.18 15.92 -7.45
CA ASN A 272 9.03 15.90 -6.53
C ASN A 272 9.19 16.85 -5.33
N LEU A 273 10.37 16.89 -4.71
CA LEU A 273 10.64 17.78 -3.58
C LEU A 273 10.69 19.25 -4.01
N VAL A 274 11.35 19.56 -5.13
CA VAL A 274 11.51 20.93 -5.63
C VAL A 274 10.17 21.49 -6.14
N LEU A 275 9.37 20.70 -6.86
CA LEU A 275 8.04 21.13 -7.28
C LEU A 275 7.11 21.37 -6.09
N ASN A 276 7.24 20.58 -5.02
CA ASN A 276 6.54 20.83 -3.76
C ASN A 276 7.00 22.16 -3.13
N ALA A 277 8.30 22.41 -3.07
CA ALA A 277 8.88 23.66 -2.59
C ALA A 277 8.46 24.89 -3.42
N ILE A 278 8.38 24.78 -4.75
CA ILE A 278 7.89 25.85 -5.63
C ILE A 278 6.41 26.13 -5.39
N LYS A 279 5.61 25.08 -5.20
CA LYS A 279 4.16 25.18 -5.02
C LYS A 279 3.77 25.84 -3.70
N TYR A 280 4.42 25.43 -2.60
CA TYR A 280 4.06 25.87 -1.25
C TYR A 280 4.99 26.94 -0.68
N GLY A 281 6.11 27.21 -1.35
CA GLY A 281 7.08 28.21 -0.91
C GLY A 281 6.73 29.64 -1.33
N ALA A 282 7.22 30.60 -0.54
CA ALA A 282 7.14 32.02 -0.83
C ALA A 282 7.73 32.32 -2.22
N GLN A 283 7.06 33.19 -2.99
CA GLN A 283 7.45 33.47 -4.38
C GLN A 283 8.72 34.32 -4.49
N ASP A 284 9.00 35.14 -3.48
CA ASP A 284 10.13 36.06 -3.38
C ASP A 284 11.37 35.44 -2.72
N ALA A 285 11.35 34.13 -2.44
CA ALA A 285 12.45 33.40 -1.84
C ALA A 285 12.92 32.23 -2.73
N PRO A 286 14.23 31.94 -2.75
CA PRO A 286 14.74 30.82 -3.51
C PRO A 286 14.33 29.48 -2.89
N VAL A 287 14.18 28.47 -3.74
CA VAL A 287 14.25 27.07 -3.34
C VAL A 287 15.71 26.67 -3.29
N ARG A 288 16.22 26.28 -2.12
CA ARG A 288 17.61 25.87 -1.95
C ARG A 288 17.73 24.36 -1.93
N VAL A 289 18.52 23.82 -2.84
CA VAL A 289 18.93 22.42 -2.90
C VAL A 289 20.38 22.33 -2.43
N THR A 290 20.62 21.57 -1.36
CA THR A 290 21.96 21.37 -0.84
C THR A 290 22.31 19.88 -0.88
N VAL A 291 23.43 19.55 -1.49
CA VAL A 291 23.97 18.18 -1.54
C VAL A 291 25.23 18.14 -0.68
N THR A 292 25.21 17.32 0.38
CA THR A 292 26.33 17.16 1.32
C THR A 292 26.73 15.70 1.39
N GLY A 293 28.00 15.42 1.14
CA GLY A 293 28.53 14.07 1.19
C GLY A 293 29.50 13.84 2.34
N ASP A 294 29.27 12.80 3.14
CA ASP A 294 30.22 12.28 4.12
C ASP A 294 30.77 10.91 3.69
N THR A 295 31.60 10.26 4.49
CA THR A 295 32.25 8.99 4.11
C THR A 295 31.28 7.83 3.88
N THR A 296 30.05 7.89 4.39
CA THR A 296 29.07 6.79 4.40
C THR A 296 27.78 7.10 3.67
N HIS A 297 27.36 8.36 3.67
CA HIS A 297 26.08 8.81 3.13
C HIS A 297 26.24 10.06 2.27
N VAL A 298 25.27 10.26 1.38
CA VAL A 298 25.01 11.54 0.73
C VAL A 298 23.65 12.02 1.17
N ARG A 299 23.60 13.28 1.60
CA ARG A 299 22.40 13.95 2.08
C ARG A 299 21.98 15.03 1.10
N ILE A 300 20.69 15.05 0.76
CA ILE A 300 20.04 16.03 -0.09
C ILE A 300 19.03 16.80 0.75
N ASP A 301 19.20 18.11 0.89
CA ASP A 301 18.27 18.99 1.58
C ASP A 301 17.58 19.91 0.56
N VAL A 302 16.24 19.88 0.52
CA VAL A 302 15.43 20.82 -0.27
C VAL A 302 14.69 21.74 0.70
N THR A 303 15.06 23.02 0.70
CA THR A 303 14.55 24.04 1.63
C THR A 303 13.80 25.13 0.89
N ASN A 304 12.63 25.51 1.43
CA ASN A 304 11.86 26.67 0.97
C ASN A 304 11.37 27.50 2.15
N ARG A 305 11.23 28.81 1.93
CA ARG A 305 10.49 29.68 2.85
C ARG A 305 9.00 29.53 2.64
N GLY A 306 8.20 29.65 3.68
CA GLY A 306 6.75 29.54 3.55
C GLY A 306 6.04 29.45 4.90
N THR A 307 4.72 29.31 4.86
CA THR A 307 3.91 29.07 6.04
C THR A 307 4.28 27.74 6.69
N ALA A 308 4.42 27.76 8.02
CA ALA A 308 4.68 26.57 8.80
C ALA A 308 3.64 25.47 8.54
N ILE A 309 4.12 24.24 8.45
CA ILE A 309 3.26 23.07 8.31
C ILE A 309 2.84 22.62 9.71
N GLY A 310 1.53 22.52 9.95
CA GLY A 310 0.99 22.03 11.22
C GLY A 310 1.50 20.62 11.57
N THR A 311 1.68 20.35 12.86
CA THR A 311 2.26 19.10 13.38
C THR A 311 1.50 17.84 12.95
N THR A 312 0.17 17.92 12.88
CA THR A 312 -0.69 16.81 12.40
C THR A 312 -0.47 16.52 10.92
N THR A 313 -0.17 17.55 10.13
CA THR A 313 0.12 17.42 8.70
C THR A 313 1.53 16.88 8.50
N LEU A 314 2.53 17.35 9.27
CA LEU A 314 3.90 16.84 9.22
C LEU A 314 3.99 15.34 9.51
N ALA A 315 3.24 14.84 10.51
CA ALA A 315 3.24 13.43 10.87
C ALA A 315 2.77 12.50 9.74
N ARG A 316 2.08 13.05 8.75
CA ARG A 316 1.43 12.31 7.67
C ARG A 316 1.75 12.88 6.29
N ILE A 317 2.78 13.73 6.19
CA ILE A 317 3.04 14.50 4.95
C ILE A 317 3.49 13.61 3.79
N PHE A 318 4.05 12.45 4.13
CA PHE A 318 4.43 11.40 3.17
C PHE A 318 3.32 10.37 2.96
N ASP A 319 2.17 10.46 3.65
CA ASP A 319 1.05 9.56 3.38
C ASP A 319 0.53 9.80 1.96
N PRO A 320 0.19 8.74 1.21
CA PRO A 320 -0.33 8.88 -0.15
C PRO A 320 -1.68 9.61 -0.15
N LEU A 321 -1.93 10.39 -1.21
CA LEU A 321 -3.17 11.13 -1.47
C LEU A 321 -3.47 12.24 -0.46
N MET A 322 -2.47 12.67 0.32
CA MET A 322 -2.60 13.82 1.20
C MET A 322 -2.60 15.14 0.42
N ARG A 323 -3.51 16.05 0.79
CA ARG A 323 -3.57 17.43 0.29
C ARG A 323 -3.51 18.39 1.47
N GLY A 324 -2.77 19.48 1.33
CA GLY A 324 -2.67 20.51 2.36
C GLY A 324 -4.03 21.13 2.70
N PRO A 325 -4.29 21.46 3.97
CA PRO A 325 -5.60 21.98 4.42
C PRO A 325 -5.95 23.36 3.85
N ASP A 326 -4.96 24.18 3.49
CA ASP A 326 -5.15 25.55 3.01
C ASP A 326 -4.98 25.67 1.50
N ARG A 327 -6.11 25.52 0.78
CA ARG A 327 -6.52 26.24 -0.47
C ARG A 327 -7.61 25.46 -1.19
N GLN A 328 -8.80 25.40 -0.59
CA GLN A 328 -10.01 24.86 -1.25
C GLN A 328 -10.59 25.78 -2.34
N GLY A 329 -9.95 26.91 -2.68
CA GLY A 329 -10.58 27.98 -3.48
C GLY A 329 -10.05 28.25 -4.88
N ASP A 330 -8.80 27.90 -5.23
CA ASP A 330 -8.17 28.46 -6.46
C ASP A 330 -7.30 27.47 -7.25
N ASP A 331 -7.17 26.21 -6.79
CA ASP A 331 -6.15 25.27 -7.28
C ASP A 331 -6.72 24.06 -8.05
N GLU A 332 -7.87 24.23 -8.74
CA GLU A 332 -8.30 23.29 -9.81
C GLU A 332 -7.29 23.21 -10.97
N ARG A 333 -6.26 24.06 -10.96
CA ARG A 333 -5.21 24.14 -11.99
C ARG A 333 -4.00 23.24 -11.70
N GLY A 334 -3.80 22.80 -10.46
CA GLY A 334 -2.66 21.97 -10.04
C GLY A 334 -3.04 20.50 -9.89
N GLY A 335 -3.24 19.79 -11.00
CA GLY A 335 -3.64 18.38 -11.06
C GLY A 335 -2.58 17.40 -10.54
N ASN A 336 -2.24 17.48 -9.26
CA ASN A 336 -1.37 16.52 -8.58
C ASN A 336 -2.22 15.68 -7.61
N LEU A 337 -2.08 14.36 -7.68
CA LEU A 337 -2.85 13.41 -6.85
C LEU A 337 -2.47 13.47 -5.36
N GLY A 338 -1.43 14.24 -5.00
CA GLY A 338 -0.86 14.23 -3.65
C GLY A 338 0.05 13.02 -3.45
N LEU A 339 0.70 12.56 -4.54
CA LEU A 339 1.58 11.40 -4.52
C LEU A 339 3.06 11.77 -4.57
N GLY A 340 3.43 13.00 -4.98
CA GLY A 340 4.84 13.36 -5.18
C GLY A 340 5.74 13.14 -3.96
N LEU A 341 5.33 13.59 -2.77
CA LEU A 341 6.10 13.34 -1.54
C LEU A 341 6.14 11.86 -1.13
N TYR A 342 5.03 11.14 -1.33
CA TYR A 342 4.99 9.69 -1.12
C TYR A 342 5.98 8.96 -2.04
N ILE A 343 5.96 9.26 -3.33
CA ILE A 343 6.87 8.68 -4.34
C ILE A 343 8.32 9.00 -3.99
N ALA A 344 8.64 10.25 -3.64
CA ALA A 344 9.98 10.61 -3.16
C ALA A 344 10.40 9.73 -1.97
N SER A 345 9.51 9.52 -1.00
CA SER A 345 9.81 8.69 0.17
C SER A 345 10.03 7.22 -0.17
N GLU A 346 9.26 6.66 -1.11
CA GLU A 346 9.43 5.29 -1.58
C GLU A 346 10.70 5.13 -2.43
N ILE A 347 11.10 6.15 -3.20
CA ILE A 347 12.38 6.14 -3.94
C ILE A 347 13.55 6.14 -2.96
N ALA A 348 13.50 6.98 -1.92
CA ALA A 348 14.54 7.00 -0.89
C ALA A 348 14.64 5.65 -0.18
N ARG A 349 13.50 5.06 0.22
CA ARG A 349 13.46 3.74 0.85
C ARG A 349 13.99 2.64 -0.07
N ALA A 350 13.66 2.69 -1.35
CA ALA A 350 14.19 1.76 -2.33
C ALA A 350 15.71 1.88 -2.48
N HIS A 351 16.32 3.00 -2.11
CA HIS A 351 17.78 3.17 -2.05
C HIS A 351 18.36 2.93 -0.64
N ASP A 352 17.65 2.22 0.23
CA ASP A 352 18.02 1.98 1.64
C ASP A 352 18.20 3.28 2.45
N GLY A 353 17.60 4.37 1.97
CA GLY A 353 17.62 5.69 2.58
C GLY A 353 16.31 6.04 3.29
N ALA A 354 16.24 7.29 3.74
CA ALA A 354 15.06 7.85 4.40
C ALA A 354 14.87 9.33 4.05
N ILE A 355 13.63 9.81 4.16
CA ILE A 355 13.30 11.23 4.06
C ILE A 355 12.74 11.70 5.41
N GLU A 356 13.26 12.82 5.89
CA GLU A 356 12.74 13.55 7.04
C GLU A 356 12.20 14.92 6.60
N THR A 357 11.27 15.49 7.36
CA THR A 357 10.80 16.86 7.16
C THR A 357 10.89 17.64 8.45
N ARG A 358 11.38 18.88 8.35
CA ARG A 358 11.35 19.88 9.41
C ARG A 358 10.67 21.13 8.87
N SER A 359 9.68 21.64 9.59
CA SER A 359 9.03 22.90 9.26
C SER A 359 9.08 23.82 10.48
N SER A 360 9.45 25.06 10.24
CA SER A 360 9.52 26.16 11.20
C SER A 360 8.58 27.28 10.74
N ASP A 361 8.46 28.34 11.55
CA ASP A 361 7.65 29.52 11.20
C ASP A 361 8.08 30.20 9.90
N THR A 362 9.33 29.99 9.47
CA THR A 362 9.92 30.66 8.30
C THR A 362 10.29 29.73 7.16
N GLU A 363 10.73 28.51 7.45
CA GLU A 363 11.33 27.59 6.48
C GLU A 363 10.85 26.14 6.69
N THR A 364 10.70 25.43 5.57
CA THR A 364 10.48 23.98 5.52
C THR A 364 11.61 23.33 4.76
N THR A 365 12.17 22.26 5.33
CA THR A 365 13.26 21.48 4.75
C THR A 365 12.86 20.00 4.67
N PHE A 366 13.01 19.41 3.49
CA PHE A 366 12.95 17.98 3.25
C PHE A 366 14.38 17.44 3.13
N SER A 367 14.74 16.49 3.98
CA SER A 367 16.10 15.95 4.09
C SER A 367 16.12 14.48 3.72
N VAL A 368 16.79 14.14 2.62
CA VAL A 368 16.98 12.77 2.15
C VAL A 368 18.37 12.31 2.54
N SER A 369 18.49 11.14 3.17
CA SER A 369 19.77 10.50 3.49
C SER A 369 19.90 9.20 2.73
N LEU A 370 20.95 9.06 1.91
CA LEU A 370 21.20 7.91 1.05
C LEU A 370 22.55 7.26 1.38
N PRO A 371 22.61 5.95 1.67
CA PRO A 371 23.89 5.25 1.84
C PRO A 371 24.64 5.17 0.49
N ARG A 372 25.97 5.31 0.50
CA ARG A 372 26.81 5.30 -0.72
C ARG A 372 26.86 3.97 -1.47
N ARG A 373 26.66 2.88 -0.73
CA ARG A 373 26.61 1.53 -1.26
C ARG A 373 25.41 0.86 -0.62
N ARG A 374 24.62 0.15 -1.42
CA ARG A 374 23.66 -0.81 -0.86
C ARG A 374 24.43 -1.79 0.00
N GLY A 375 23.96 -2.02 1.23
CA GLY A 375 24.51 -3.10 2.05
C GLY A 375 24.35 -4.38 1.25
N THR A 376 25.46 -5.05 0.91
CA THR A 376 25.40 -6.41 0.40
C THR A 376 24.62 -7.22 1.43
N GLU A 377 23.46 -7.78 1.07
CA GLU A 377 22.86 -8.86 1.84
C GLU A 377 23.91 -9.98 1.88
N GLU A 378 24.63 -10.08 3.00
CA GLU A 378 25.38 -11.28 3.33
C GLU A 378 24.32 -12.37 3.52
N GLY A 379 24.17 -13.21 2.50
CA GLY A 379 23.31 -14.39 2.55
C GLY A 379 23.56 -15.18 3.83
N ARG A 380 22.48 -15.42 4.56
CA ARG A 380 22.38 -16.44 5.58
C ARG A 380 21.37 -17.49 5.17
#